data_AF-A0A411MK62-F1
#
_entry.id   AF-A0A411MK62-F1
#
_cell.length_a   1.000
_cell.length_b   1.000
_cell.length_c   1.000
_cell.angle_alpha   90.00
_cell.angle_beta   90.00
_cell.angle_gamma   90.00
#
_symmetry.space_group_name_H-M   'P 1'
#
loop_
_entity.id
_entity.type
_entity.pdbx_description
1 polymer ?
#
loop_
_entity_poly.entity_id
_entity_poly.type
_entity_poly.pdbx_seq_one_letter_code
_entity_poly.pdbx_strand_id
1 'polypeptide(L)'
;MSIKAQQATVYYAPTAGRRFFTRSAAINKEARAIIKKHFPDEPGHDCSEEACGWCQDPGWSLEHDQPERFKRYHRMLTGALRRAKS
;
A
#
# COMPACT_ATOMS: atom_id res chain seq x y z
N MET A 1 -16.42 -30.11 19.91
CA MET A 1 -16.67 -28.67 19.66
C MET A 1 -17.16 -28.53 18.22
N SER A 2 -18.30 -27.87 17.99
CA SER A 2 -18.84 -27.67 16.64
C SER A 2 -18.54 -26.26 16.12
N ILE A 3 -18.25 -26.17 14.83
CA ILE A 3 -18.04 -24.90 14.12
C ILE A 3 -19.41 -24.22 13.95
N LYS A 4 -19.49 -22.89 14.15
CA LYS A 4 -20.71 -22.09 13.98
C LYS A 4 -20.46 -20.92 13.04
N ALA A 5 -21.38 -20.68 12.12
CA ALA A 5 -21.35 -19.50 11.26
C ALA A 5 -21.71 -18.23 12.04
N GLN A 6 -20.98 -17.14 11.80
CA GLN A 6 -21.22 -15.83 12.41
C GLN A 6 -21.10 -14.73 11.37
N GLN A 7 -21.90 -13.67 11.53
CA GLN A 7 -21.78 -12.47 10.71
C GLN A 7 -20.78 -11.50 11.35
N ALA A 8 -19.99 -10.82 10.53
CA ALA A 8 -19.03 -9.81 10.97
C ALA A 8 -19.08 -8.60 10.05
N THR A 9 -18.89 -7.41 10.61
CA THR A 9 -18.73 -6.18 9.84
C THR A 9 -17.39 -6.22 9.10
N VAL A 10 -17.41 -5.88 7.82
CA VAL A 10 -16.24 -5.86 6.95
C VAL A 10 -16.12 -4.50 6.28
N TYR A 11 -14.90 -4.00 6.18
CA TYR A 11 -14.55 -2.73 5.57
C TYR A 11 -13.85 -2.99 4.24
N TYR A 12 -14.40 -2.44 3.15
CA TYR A 12 -13.82 -2.58 1.82
C TYR A 12 -12.92 -1.37 1.50
N ALA A 13 -11.70 -1.65 1.07
CA ALA A 13 -10.74 -0.66 0.59
C ALA A 13 -10.71 -0.71 -0.96
N PRO A 14 -11.35 0.24 -1.67
CA PRO A 14 -11.61 0.13 -3.10
C PRO A 14 -10.33 0.22 -3.94
N THR A 15 -9.40 1.12 -3.61
CA THR A 15 -8.14 1.25 -4.35
C THR A 15 -7.23 0.04 -4.07
N ALA A 16 -7.27 -0.48 -2.84
CA ALA A 16 -6.51 -1.68 -2.48
C ALA A 16 -7.15 -3.00 -2.97
N GLY A 17 -8.42 -2.98 -3.40
CA GLY A 17 -9.16 -4.16 -3.86
C GLY A 17 -9.35 -5.25 -2.80
N ARG A 18 -9.30 -4.90 -1.50
CA ARG A 18 -9.30 -5.88 -0.39
C ARG A 18 -10.27 -5.51 0.73
N ARG A 19 -10.78 -6.54 1.39
CA ARG A 19 -11.68 -6.46 2.55
C ARG A 19 -10.92 -6.68 3.86
N PHE A 20 -11.33 -5.99 4.92
CA PHE A 20 -10.70 -5.99 6.23
C PHE A 20 -11.73 -6.10 7.35
N PHE A 21 -11.39 -6.78 8.44
CA PHE A 21 -12.24 -6.86 9.63
C PHE A 21 -12.22 -5.60 10.50
N THR A 22 -11.23 -4.72 10.31
CA THR A 22 -11.12 -3.47 11.06
C THR A 22 -11.03 -2.27 10.13
N ARG A 23 -11.69 -1.17 10.53
CA ARG A 23 -11.67 0.09 9.77
C ARG A 23 -10.26 0.66 9.64
N SER A 24 -9.46 0.58 10.71
CA SER A 24 -8.08 1.06 10.72
C SER A 24 -7.18 0.32 9.73
N ALA A 25 -7.33 -1.01 9.60
CA ALA A 25 -6.57 -1.78 8.62
C ALA A 25 -6.97 -1.41 7.18
N ALA A 26 -8.27 -1.25 6.92
CA ALA A 26 -8.77 -0.80 5.63
C ALA A 26 -8.20 0.58 5.25
N ILE A 27 -8.27 1.55 6.18
CA ILE A 27 -7.75 2.90 5.96
C ILE A 27 -6.24 2.89 5.68
N ASN A 28 -5.46 2.14 6.45
CA ASN A 28 -4.01 2.06 6.24
C ASN A 28 -3.67 1.45 4.87
N LYS A 29 -4.36 0.38 4.46
CA LYS A 29 -4.11 -0.23 3.15
C LYS A 29 -4.57 0.68 2.01
N GLU A 30 -5.72 1.32 2.16
CA GLU A 30 -6.26 2.25 1.17
C GLU A 30 -5.33 3.46 0.97
N ALA A 31 -4.84 4.07 2.07
CA ALA A 31 -3.88 5.17 1.99
C ALA A 31 -2.61 4.77 1.24
N ARG A 32 -2.05 3.59 1.54
CA ARG A 32 -0.88 3.04 0.82
C ARG A 32 -1.17 2.79 -0.65
N ALA A 33 -2.34 2.24 -0.98
CA ALA A 33 -2.73 1.96 -2.36
C ALA A 33 -2.89 3.26 -3.17
N ILE A 34 -3.47 4.31 -2.57
CA ILE A 34 -3.56 5.64 -3.18
C ILE A 34 -2.16 6.20 -3.44
N ILE A 35 -1.26 6.14 -2.45
CA ILE A 35 0.13 6.60 -2.62
C ILE A 35 0.80 5.86 -3.77
N LYS A 36 0.73 4.53 -3.79
CA LYS A 36 1.35 3.70 -4.83
C LYS A 36 0.75 3.91 -6.22
N LYS A 37 -0.53 4.29 -6.30
CA LYS A 37 -1.15 4.68 -7.58
C LYS A 37 -0.57 5.98 -8.14
N HIS A 38 -0.19 6.92 -7.27
CA HIS A 38 0.42 8.19 -7.67
C HIS A 38 1.93 8.13 -7.83
N PHE A 39 2.58 7.26 -7.04
CA PHE A 39 4.02 7.03 -7.01
C PHE A 39 4.24 5.53 -7.14
N PRO A 40 4.11 4.97 -8.35
CA PRO A 40 4.31 3.54 -8.58
C PRO A 40 5.76 3.16 -8.24
N ASP A 41 5.92 1.94 -7.74
CA ASP A 41 7.25 1.37 -7.51
C ASP A 41 7.84 0.98 -8.87
N GLU A 42 9.07 1.39 -9.10
CA GLU A 42 9.87 0.98 -10.23
C GLU A 42 10.66 -0.26 -9.82
N PRO A 43 10.43 -1.42 -10.46
CA PRO A 43 11.20 -2.61 -10.15
C PRO A 43 12.67 -2.37 -10.53
N GLY A 44 13.57 -2.87 -9.69
CA GLY A 44 14.98 -2.92 -10.04
C GLY A 44 15.21 -3.76 -11.30
N HIS A 45 16.27 -3.43 -12.01
CA HIS A 45 16.69 -4.16 -13.19
C HIS A 45 17.80 -5.13 -12.78
N ASP A 46 17.48 -6.42 -12.71
CA ASP A 46 18.44 -7.50 -12.46
C ASP A 46 18.73 -8.21 -13.79
N CYS A 47 19.43 -7.51 -14.67
CA CYS A 47 19.98 -8.13 -15.88
C CYS A 47 21.33 -8.74 -15.54
N SER A 48 21.59 -9.95 -16.05
CA SER A 48 22.89 -10.58 -15.89
C SER A 48 24.01 -9.70 -16.46
N GLU A 49 25.20 -9.78 -15.87
CA GLU A 49 26.41 -9.05 -16.30
C GLU A 49 26.67 -9.24 -17.81
N GLU A 50 26.35 -10.42 -18.34
CA GLU A 50 26.45 -10.78 -19.76
C GLU A 50 25.45 -10.04 -20.67
N ALA A 51 24.31 -9.59 -20.16
CA ALA A 51 23.26 -8.93 -20.92
C ALA A 51 23.35 -7.39 -20.91
N CYS A 52 23.94 -6.79 -19.87
CA CYS A 52 23.92 -5.33 -19.69
C CYS A 52 25.18 -4.74 -19.05
N GLY A 53 26.22 -5.54 -18.83
CA GLY A 53 27.52 -5.08 -18.31
C GLY A 53 27.48 -4.79 -16.81
N TRP A 54 26.79 -3.73 -16.37
CA TRP A 54 26.84 -3.20 -14.99
C TRP A 54 25.52 -2.54 -14.53
N CYS A 55 24.36 -2.97 -15.04
CA CYS A 55 23.08 -2.45 -14.58
C CYS A 55 22.67 -3.15 -13.27
N GLN A 56 23.06 -2.57 -12.13
CA GLN A 56 22.40 -2.81 -10.84
C GLN A 56 21.57 -1.59 -10.48
N ASP A 57 20.39 -1.48 -11.08
CA ASP A 57 19.39 -0.53 -10.62
C ASP A 57 18.54 -1.22 -9.54
N PRO A 58 18.60 -0.79 -8.26
CA PRO A 58 17.76 -1.36 -7.21
C PRO A 58 16.27 -1.08 -7.40
N GLY A 59 15.92 -0.22 -8.37
CA GLY A 59 14.58 0.29 -8.57
C GLY A 59 14.30 1.48 -7.66
N TRP A 60 13.05 1.93 -7.66
CA TRP A 60 12.63 3.09 -6.89
C TRP A 60 11.28 2.86 -6.22
N SER A 61 11.14 3.26 -4.97
CA SER A 61 9.85 3.34 -4.29
C SER A 61 9.79 4.53 -3.36
N LEU A 62 8.64 5.22 -3.31
CA LEU A 62 8.49 6.37 -2.43
C LEU A 62 8.70 6.01 -0.95
N GLU A 63 8.33 4.80 -0.54
CA GLU A 63 8.45 4.35 0.85
C GLU A 63 9.91 4.13 1.28
N HIS A 64 10.77 3.65 0.37
CA HIS A 64 12.19 3.40 0.66
C HIS A 64 13.06 4.63 0.39
N ASP A 65 12.91 5.26 -0.77
CA ASP A 65 13.81 6.31 -1.25
C ASP A 65 13.46 7.69 -0.69
N GLN A 66 12.19 7.92 -0.31
CA GLN A 66 11.73 9.19 0.27
C GLN A 66 10.81 8.96 1.49
N PRO A 67 11.33 8.34 2.57
CA PRO A 67 10.50 7.85 3.67
C PRO A 67 9.76 8.97 4.40
N GLU A 68 10.36 10.15 4.55
CA GLU A 68 9.69 11.30 5.19
C GLU A 68 8.53 11.84 4.35
N ARG A 69 8.69 11.85 3.02
CA ARG A 69 7.63 12.24 2.10
C ARG A 69 6.48 11.23 2.13
N PHE A 70 6.81 9.93 2.14
CA PHE A 70 5.83 8.87 2.31
C PHE A 70 5.06 9.01 3.62
N LYS A 71 5.75 9.18 4.77
CA LYS A 71 5.14 9.38 6.09
C LYS A 71 4.17 10.56 6.08
N ARG A 72 4.53 11.68 5.45
CA ARG A 72 3.68 12.87 5.34
C ARG A 72 2.38 12.58 4.58
N TYR A 73 2.47 11.99 3.39
CA TYR A 73 1.28 11.61 2.61
C TYR A 73 0.43 10.58 3.33
N HIS A 74 1.06 9.58 3.93
CA HIS A 74 0.36 8.54 4.67
C HIS A 74 -0.42 9.11 5.87
N ARG A 75 0.18 10.02 6.66
CA ARG A 75 -0.51 10.72 7.75
C ARG A 75 -1.70 11.55 7.25
N MET A 76 -1.50 12.29 6.17
CA MET A 76 -2.55 13.13 5.58
C MET A 76 -3.73 12.29 5.09
N LEU A 77 -3.47 11.25 4.29
CA LEU A 77 -4.48 10.37 3.71
C LEU A 77 -5.22 9.57 4.79
N THR A 78 -4.50 8.97 5.74
CA THR A 78 -5.15 8.26 6.86
C THR A 78 -6.03 9.19 7.69
N GLY A 79 -5.59 10.44 7.92
CA GLY A 79 -6.41 11.47 8.57
C GLY A 79 -7.67 11.84 7.79
N ALA A 80 -7.55 12.01 6.47
CA ALA A 80 -8.69 12.30 5.59
C ALA A 80 -9.70 11.13 5.54
N LEU A 81 -9.21 9.90 5.36
CA LEU A 81 -10.03 8.69 5.28
C LEU A 81 -10.74 8.37 6.60
N ARG A 82 -10.16 8.72 7.75
CA ARG A 82 -10.83 8.61 9.06
C ARG A 82 -12.03 9.55 9.18
N ARG A 83 -11.89 10.77 8.65
CA ARG A 83 -12.92 11.82 8.70
C ARG A 83 -14.00 11.64 7.63
N ALA A 84 -13.66 11.01 6.51
CA ALA A 84 -14.64 10.61 5.52
C ALA A 84 -15.66 9.67 6.20
N LYS A 85 -16.93 10.09 6.22
CA LYS A 85 -18.03 9.22 6.63
C LYS A 85 -18.22 8.21 5.50
N SER A 86 -18.12 6.93 5.84
CA SER A 86 -18.55 5.83 4.97
C SER A 86 -20.04 5.60 5.15
#